data_AF-A0A151K3U8-F1
#
_entry.id   AF-A0A151K3U8-F1
#
_cell.length_a   1.000
_cell.length_b   1.000
_cell.length_c   1.000
_cell.angle_alpha   90.00
_cell.angle_beta   90.00
_cell.angle_gamma   90.00
#
_symmetry.space_group_name_H-M   'P 1'
#
loop_
_entity.id
_entity.type
_entity.pdbx_description
1 polymer ?
#
loop_
_entity_poly.entity_id
_entity_poly.type
_entity_poly.pdbx_seq_one_letter_code
_entity_poly.pdbx_strand_id
1 'polypeptide(L)'
;AIAAPTPVSALVHSSTLVTAGVYLLIRFNKFLIISDIRFILMFLSVITMFISGIIANFENDFKKIIALSTLRQLGFIMIILRLGYRVLAYYHLLVHAIFKSILFISAGIVIHIIKSRQDIRLLGNLNEIFPFVIIRIIISNMALMGVPFISGFYRKDLIIEIIYMENGVNVFILLIIVISLLLTVSYSIRFFYYLFFNGRVKFYRYVYVEEDVYFNLSMIIIIFIRIMLGSILN
;
A
#
# COMPACT_ATOMS: atom_id res chain seq x y z
N ALA A 1 -17.27 -2.55 -3.79
CA ALA A 1 -15.91 -2.65 -3.21
C ALA A 1 -15.87 -2.35 -1.71
N ILE A 2 -15.74 -1.09 -1.28
CA ILE A 2 -15.33 -0.76 0.11
C ILE A 2 -16.41 -1.07 1.19
N ALA A 3 -17.68 -1.12 0.79
CA ALA A 3 -18.78 -1.61 1.63
C ALA A 3 -18.71 -3.13 1.93
N ALA A 4 -17.90 -3.91 1.22
CA ALA A 4 -17.77 -5.35 1.44
C ALA A 4 -17.13 -5.69 2.81
N PRO A 5 -17.34 -6.93 3.32
CA PRO A 5 -16.64 -7.43 4.51
C PRO A 5 -15.13 -7.27 4.39
N THR A 6 -14.46 -7.07 5.53
CA THR A 6 -13.03 -6.76 5.56
C THR A 6 -12.14 -7.85 4.92
N PRO A 7 -12.40 -9.17 5.06
CA PRO A 7 -11.67 -10.21 4.31
C PRO A 7 -11.88 -10.12 2.80
N VAL A 8 -13.09 -9.77 2.34
CA VAL A 8 -13.39 -9.60 0.90
C VAL A 8 -12.68 -8.38 0.33
N SER A 9 -12.57 -7.29 1.11
CA SER A 9 -11.77 -6.13 0.71
C SER A 9 -10.26 -6.42 0.68
N ALA A 10 -9.76 -7.28 1.58
CA ALA A 10 -8.37 -7.72 1.59
C ALA A 10 -8.04 -8.59 0.37
N LEU A 11 -8.83 -9.63 0.12
CA LEU A 11 -8.58 -10.59 -0.95
C LEU A 11 -8.92 -9.98 -2.31
N VAL A 12 -10.23 -9.80 -2.59
CA VAL A 12 -10.72 -9.43 -3.93
C VAL A 12 -10.25 -8.02 -4.31
N HIS A 13 -10.49 -7.02 -3.45
CA HIS A 13 -10.30 -5.62 -3.82
C HIS A 13 -8.91 -5.04 -3.50
N SER A 14 -7.97 -5.84 -3.00
CA SER A 14 -6.57 -5.39 -2.80
C SER A 14 -5.52 -6.27 -3.46
N SER A 15 -5.74 -7.59 -3.54
CA SER A 15 -4.69 -8.55 -3.96
C SER A 15 -4.95 -9.26 -5.29
N THR A 16 -6.22 -9.49 -5.69
CA THR A 16 -6.53 -10.30 -6.89
C THR A 16 -7.24 -9.55 -8.03
N LEU A 17 -8.39 -8.89 -7.80
CA LEU A 17 -9.18 -8.30 -8.90
C LEU A 17 -8.46 -7.12 -9.54
N VAL A 18 -7.90 -6.22 -8.72
CA VAL A 18 -7.26 -4.99 -9.19
C VAL A 18 -5.84 -5.25 -9.75
N THR A 19 -5.24 -6.39 -9.42
CA THR A 19 -3.95 -6.84 -9.97
C THR A 19 -4.11 -7.62 -11.28
N ALA A 20 -5.26 -8.26 -11.53
CA ALA A 20 -5.51 -9.06 -12.73
C ALA A 20 -5.32 -8.28 -14.05
N GLY A 21 -5.80 -7.03 -14.11
CA GLY A 21 -5.58 -6.16 -15.28
C GLY A 21 -4.09 -5.84 -15.51
N VAL A 22 -3.34 -5.58 -14.43
CA VAL A 22 -1.88 -5.36 -14.50
C VAL A 22 -1.15 -6.65 -14.87
N TYR A 23 -1.62 -7.81 -14.43
CA TYR A 23 -1.08 -9.12 -14.81
C TYR A 23 -1.30 -9.45 -16.30
N LEU A 24 -2.43 -9.05 -16.87
CA LEU A 24 -2.68 -9.14 -18.32
C LEU A 24 -1.65 -8.28 -19.08
N LEU A 25 -1.41 -7.04 -18.64
CA LEU A 25 -0.42 -6.16 -19.27
C LEU A 25 1.03 -6.67 -19.08
N ILE A 26 1.36 -7.26 -17.92
CA ILE A 26 2.60 -8.04 -17.70
C ILE A 26 2.73 -9.14 -18.77
N ARG A 27 1.67 -9.93 -19.02
CA ARG A 27 1.67 -11.01 -20.03
C ARG A 27 1.89 -10.48 -21.44
N PHE A 28 1.24 -9.39 -21.84
CA PHE A 28 1.34 -8.78 -23.16
C PHE A 28 2.48 -7.76 -23.34
N ASN A 29 3.40 -7.63 -22.37
CA ASN A 29 4.45 -6.60 -22.37
C ASN A 29 5.30 -6.51 -23.66
N LYS A 30 5.52 -7.60 -24.40
CA LYS A 30 6.20 -7.54 -25.71
C LYS A 30 5.45 -6.67 -26.72
N PHE A 31 4.12 -6.75 -26.75
CA PHE A 31 3.27 -5.92 -27.61
C PHE A 31 3.21 -4.46 -27.12
N LEU A 32 3.21 -4.24 -25.80
CA LEU A 32 3.31 -2.90 -25.22
C LEU A 32 4.63 -2.22 -25.60
N ILE A 33 5.76 -2.93 -25.56
CA ILE A 33 7.08 -2.38 -25.96
C ILE A 33 7.11 -1.97 -27.44
N ILE A 34 6.42 -2.71 -28.33
CA ILE A 34 6.41 -2.43 -29.76
C ILE A 34 5.45 -1.28 -30.14
N SER A 35 4.44 -0.99 -29.32
CA SER A 35 3.38 -0.02 -29.65
C SER A 35 3.53 1.34 -28.95
N ASP A 36 2.98 2.38 -29.57
CA ASP A 36 2.95 3.76 -29.05
C ASP A 36 2.08 3.95 -27.80
N ILE A 37 1.27 2.92 -27.48
CA ILE A 37 0.43 2.82 -26.28
C ILE A 37 1.23 3.13 -25.01
N ARG A 38 2.55 2.90 -24.99
CA ARG A 38 3.47 3.27 -23.88
C ARG A 38 3.34 4.72 -23.40
N PHE A 39 3.15 5.69 -24.29
CA PHE A 39 3.05 7.09 -23.88
C PHE A 39 1.73 7.37 -23.15
N ILE A 40 0.63 6.82 -23.65
CA ILE A 40 -0.69 6.86 -23.01
C ILE A 40 -0.64 6.14 -21.65
N LEU A 41 0.05 4.99 -21.59
CA LEU A 41 0.26 4.21 -20.37
C LEU A 41 1.02 5.01 -19.29
N MET A 42 2.07 5.74 -19.69
CA MET A 42 2.84 6.62 -18.79
C MET A 42 1.95 7.74 -18.23
N PHE A 43 1.22 8.43 -19.11
CA PHE A 43 0.39 9.56 -18.72
C PHE A 43 -0.73 9.15 -17.74
N LEU A 44 -1.46 8.07 -18.06
CA LEU A 44 -2.51 7.52 -17.19
C LEU A 44 -1.96 7.01 -15.85
N SER A 45 -0.81 6.33 -15.84
CA SER A 45 -0.22 5.78 -14.61
C SER A 45 0.30 6.87 -13.67
N VAL A 46 0.90 7.93 -14.21
CA VAL A 46 1.38 9.09 -13.44
C VAL A 46 0.21 9.89 -12.87
N ILE A 47 -0.84 10.16 -13.67
CA ILE A 47 -2.04 10.88 -13.20
C ILE A 47 -2.81 10.08 -12.14
N THR A 48 -3.02 8.78 -12.34
CA THR A 48 -3.69 7.94 -11.33
C THR A 48 -2.89 7.84 -10.03
N MET A 49 -1.56 7.77 -10.11
CA MET A 49 -0.67 7.79 -8.94
C MET A 49 -0.71 9.14 -8.19
N PHE A 50 -0.79 10.27 -8.91
CA PHE A 50 -0.89 11.60 -8.32
C PHE A 50 -2.25 11.86 -7.65
N ILE A 51 -3.35 11.67 -8.39
CA ILE A 51 -4.71 11.93 -7.90
C ILE A 51 -5.04 11.05 -6.68
N SER A 52 -4.68 9.76 -6.70
CA SER A 52 -4.90 8.89 -5.54
C SER A 52 -4.07 9.29 -4.31
N GLY A 53 -2.88 9.86 -4.51
CA GLY A 53 -2.08 10.44 -3.42
C GLY A 53 -2.73 11.67 -2.79
N ILE A 54 -3.35 12.55 -3.60
CA ILE A 54 -4.09 13.72 -3.11
C ILE A 54 -5.32 13.28 -2.31
N ILE A 55 -6.18 12.43 -2.89
CA ILE A 55 -7.42 12.00 -2.22
C ILE A 55 -7.08 11.26 -0.90
N ALA A 56 -6.03 10.44 -0.88
CA ALA A 56 -5.57 9.75 0.34
C ALA A 56 -5.09 10.67 1.46
N ASN A 57 -4.75 11.94 1.18
CA ASN A 57 -4.42 12.95 2.21
C ASN A 57 -5.66 13.63 2.83
N PHE A 58 -6.79 13.67 2.14
CA PHE A 58 -8.02 14.33 2.64
C PHE A 58 -9.10 13.36 3.13
N GLU A 59 -9.09 12.13 2.62
CA GLU A 59 -10.06 11.10 3.00
C GLU A 59 -9.96 10.74 4.49
N ASN A 60 -11.11 10.46 5.13
CA ASN A 60 -11.16 10.14 6.57
C ASN A 60 -11.61 8.70 6.90
N ASP A 61 -12.10 7.93 5.93
CA ASP A 61 -12.37 6.50 6.16
C ASP A 61 -11.10 5.65 6.03
N PHE A 62 -10.81 4.88 7.09
CA PHE A 62 -9.70 3.95 7.21
C PHE A 62 -9.58 3.03 5.98
N LYS A 63 -10.64 2.29 5.61
CA LYS A 63 -10.61 1.40 4.43
C LYS A 63 -10.27 2.14 3.12
N LYS A 64 -10.76 3.38 2.95
CA LYS A 64 -10.53 4.15 1.73
C LYS A 64 -9.08 4.60 1.62
N ILE A 65 -8.42 5.03 2.71
CA ILE A 65 -6.97 5.34 2.68
C ILE A 65 -6.15 4.13 2.22
N ILE A 66 -6.47 2.92 2.72
CA ILE A 66 -5.77 1.69 2.31
C ILE A 66 -6.02 1.39 0.82
N ALA A 67 -7.25 1.60 0.32
CA ALA A 67 -7.64 1.38 -1.07
C ALA A 67 -7.05 2.41 -2.05
N LEU A 68 -7.07 3.70 -1.71
CA LEU A 68 -6.43 4.74 -2.52
C LEU A 68 -4.93 4.48 -2.64
N SER A 69 -4.31 4.00 -1.56
CA SER A 69 -2.92 3.55 -1.56
C SER A 69 -2.68 2.13 -2.12
N THR A 70 -3.68 1.40 -2.62
CA THR A 70 -3.46 0.31 -3.61
C THR A 70 -3.43 0.89 -5.02
N LEU A 71 -4.41 1.74 -5.36
CA LEU A 71 -4.52 2.39 -6.67
C LEU A 71 -3.24 3.18 -7.01
N ARG A 72 -2.71 3.91 -6.02
CA ARG A 72 -1.44 4.64 -6.11
C ARG A 72 -0.22 3.75 -6.40
N GLN A 73 -0.18 2.55 -5.83
CA GLN A 73 0.90 1.58 -6.06
C GLN A 73 0.73 0.84 -7.40
N LEU A 74 -0.51 0.64 -7.85
CA LEU A 74 -0.78 0.09 -9.19
C LEU A 74 -0.35 1.08 -10.28
N GLY A 75 -0.61 2.39 -10.11
CA GLY A 75 -0.02 3.43 -10.96
C GLY A 75 1.51 3.34 -11.01
N PHE A 76 2.18 3.17 -9.86
CA PHE A 76 3.63 2.96 -9.81
C PHE A 76 4.08 1.69 -10.56
N ILE A 77 3.38 0.55 -10.44
CA ILE A 77 3.69 -0.69 -11.19
C ILE A 77 3.52 -0.49 -12.71
N MET A 78 2.53 0.30 -13.13
CA MET A 78 2.28 0.59 -14.55
C MET A 78 3.39 1.43 -15.19
N ILE A 79 4.10 2.26 -14.42
CA ILE A 79 5.30 2.97 -14.87
C ILE A 79 6.43 1.97 -15.16
N ILE A 80 6.66 0.98 -14.28
CA ILE A 80 7.66 -0.09 -14.49
C ILE A 80 7.37 -0.86 -15.79
N LEU A 81 6.10 -1.11 -16.09
CA LEU A 81 5.68 -1.78 -17.33
C LEU A 81 5.93 -0.93 -18.58
N ARG A 82 5.69 0.38 -18.52
CA ARG A 82 6.05 1.29 -19.62
C ARG A 82 7.54 1.22 -19.96
N LEU A 83 8.39 1.11 -18.95
CA LEU A 83 9.85 0.96 -19.08
C LEU A 83 10.27 -0.47 -19.49
N GLY A 84 9.33 -1.40 -19.64
CA GLY A 84 9.59 -2.74 -20.15
C GLY A 84 10.09 -3.76 -19.13
N TYR A 85 10.41 -3.35 -17.89
CA TYR A 85 10.94 -4.19 -16.80
C TYR A 85 9.89 -5.15 -16.20
N ARG A 86 9.37 -6.07 -17.02
CA ARG A 86 8.29 -7.03 -16.70
C ARG A 86 8.51 -7.83 -15.42
N VAL A 87 9.74 -8.29 -15.17
CA VAL A 87 10.07 -9.12 -13.99
C VAL A 87 9.97 -8.30 -12.72
N LEU A 88 10.55 -7.09 -12.71
CA LEU A 88 10.48 -6.14 -11.61
C LEU A 88 9.04 -5.71 -11.32
N ALA A 89 8.24 -5.45 -12.36
CA ALA A 89 6.82 -5.13 -12.24
C ALA A 89 6.00 -6.27 -11.59
N TYR A 90 6.23 -7.51 -12.02
CA TYR A 90 5.58 -8.70 -11.45
C TYR A 90 5.99 -8.96 -10.00
N TYR A 91 7.29 -8.85 -9.69
CA TYR A 91 7.79 -9.01 -8.33
C TYR A 91 7.24 -7.92 -7.39
N HIS A 92 7.23 -6.66 -7.82
CA HIS A 92 6.65 -5.57 -7.02
C HIS A 92 5.14 -5.78 -6.79
N LEU A 93 4.40 -6.26 -7.80
CA LEU A 93 2.98 -6.60 -7.69
C LEU A 93 2.72 -7.69 -6.64
N LEU A 94 3.49 -8.79 -6.65
CA LEU A 94 3.35 -9.87 -5.66
C LEU A 94 3.58 -9.37 -4.23
N VAL A 95 4.71 -8.69 -3.99
CA VAL A 95 5.07 -8.22 -2.63
C VAL A 95 4.13 -7.10 -2.14
N HIS A 96 3.61 -6.29 -3.06
CA HIS A 96 2.54 -5.33 -2.76
C HIS A 96 1.24 -6.03 -2.33
N ALA A 97 0.81 -7.05 -3.06
CA ALA A 97 -0.41 -7.80 -2.77
C ALA A 97 -0.38 -8.44 -1.37
N ILE A 98 0.76 -9.02 -0.98
CA ILE A 98 0.96 -9.64 0.35
C ILE A 98 0.87 -8.59 1.48
N PHE A 99 1.49 -7.42 1.36
CA PHE A 99 1.33 -6.39 2.41
C PHE A 99 -0.06 -5.77 2.43
N LYS A 100 -0.74 -5.66 1.30
CA LYS A 100 -2.09 -5.10 1.26
C LYS A 100 -3.12 -6.05 1.88
N SER A 101 -3.00 -7.37 1.70
CA SER A 101 -3.84 -8.31 2.44
C SER A 101 -3.60 -8.20 3.96
N ILE A 102 -2.35 -8.19 4.42
CA ILE A 102 -2.00 -8.00 5.85
C ILE A 102 -2.60 -6.70 6.40
N LEU A 103 -2.45 -5.58 5.69
CA LEU A 103 -2.94 -4.27 6.14
C LEU A 103 -4.48 -4.22 6.15
N PHE A 104 -5.17 -4.75 5.13
CA PHE A 104 -6.64 -4.81 5.12
C PHE A 104 -7.21 -5.77 6.16
N ILE A 105 -6.54 -6.89 6.47
CA ILE A 105 -7.00 -7.83 7.51
C ILE A 105 -6.80 -7.24 8.91
N SER A 106 -5.62 -6.67 9.20
CA SER A 106 -5.36 -5.99 10.48
C SER A 106 -6.27 -4.78 10.69
N ALA A 107 -6.48 -3.95 9.65
CA ALA A 107 -7.50 -2.90 9.67
C ALA A 107 -8.92 -3.47 9.90
N GLY A 108 -9.18 -4.66 9.37
CA GLY A 108 -10.46 -5.35 9.55
C GLY A 108 -10.76 -5.73 10.99
N ILE A 109 -9.74 -6.15 11.75
CA ILE A 109 -9.85 -6.44 13.19
C ILE A 109 -10.17 -5.16 13.95
N VAL A 110 -9.42 -4.08 13.71
CA VAL A 110 -9.68 -2.76 14.33
C VAL A 110 -11.11 -2.29 14.07
N ILE A 111 -11.59 -2.37 12.82
CA ILE A 111 -12.96 -1.95 12.46
C ILE A 111 -14.02 -2.83 13.13
N HIS A 112 -13.76 -4.13 13.32
CA HIS A 112 -14.69 -5.04 13.99
C HIS A 112 -14.81 -4.71 15.49
N ILE A 113 -13.68 -4.59 16.19
CA ILE A 113 -13.63 -4.22 17.63
C ILE A 113 -14.33 -2.87 17.88
N ILE A 114 -14.11 -1.91 16.98
CA ILE A 114 -14.64 -0.54 17.06
C ILE A 114 -16.04 -0.45 16.42
N LYS A 115 -16.80 -1.56 16.46
CA LYS A 115 -18.23 -1.68 16.09
C LYS A 115 -18.57 -1.00 14.75
N SER A 116 -17.77 -1.31 13.72
CA SER A 116 -17.92 -0.85 12.34
C SER A 116 -17.73 0.66 12.10
N ARG A 117 -17.27 1.46 13.07
CA ARG A 117 -16.80 2.84 12.80
C ARG A 117 -15.50 2.78 11.99
N GLN A 118 -15.40 3.62 10.96
CA GLN A 118 -14.26 3.62 10.03
C GLN A 118 -13.52 4.97 9.96
N ASP A 119 -14.01 6.03 10.59
CA ASP A 119 -13.39 7.36 10.60
C ASP A 119 -12.14 7.37 11.50
N ILE A 120 -10.95 7.63 10.93
CA ILE A 120 -9.69 7.60 11.72
C ILE A 120 -9.68 8.68 12.82
N ARG A 121 -10.49 9.74 12.70
CA ARG A 121 -10.61 10.82 13.70
C ARG A 121 -11.34 10.40 14.98
N LEU A 122 -12.00 9.23 14.95
CA LEU A 122 -12.61 8.57 16.11
C LEU A 122 -11.72 7.47 16.70
N LEU A 123 -10.63 7.10 16.00
CA LEU A 123 -9.60 6.20 16.47
C LEU A 123 -8.56 6.97 17.29
N GLY A 124 -7.86 6.28 18.18
CA GLY A 124 -6.86 6.88 19.05
C GLY A 124 -6.36 5.90 20.10
N ASN A 125 -5.14 6.12 20.59
CA ASN A 125 -4.41 5.33 21.59
C ASN A 125 -4.67 3.80 21.56
N LEU A 126 -4.71 3.22 20.36
CA LEU A 126 -5.14 1.83 20.20
C LEU A 126 -4.14 0.81 20.80
N ASN A 127 -2.90 1.27 21.08
CA ASN A 127 -1.75 0.49 21.53
C ASN A 127 -2.00 -0.25 22.84
N GLU A 128 -2.74 0.37 23.75
CA GLU A 128 -3.13 -0.17 25.05
C GLU A 128 -4.19 -1.28 24.93
N ILE A 129 -4.83 -1.41 23.76
CA ILE A 129 -5.98 -2.30 23.55
C ILE A 129 -5.61 -3.52 22.69
N PHE A 130 -4.81 -3.34 21.63
CA PHE A 130 -4.41 -4.44 20.72
C PHE A 130 -3.03 -4.19 20.08
N PRO A 131 -1.92 -4.41 20.82
CA PRO A 131 -0.58 -4.02 20.39
C PRO A 131 -0.08 -4.82 19.18
N PHE A 132 -0.34 -6.13 19.07
CA PHE A 132 0.17 -6.91 17.94
C PHE A 132 -0.61 -6.63 16.65
N VAL A 133 -1.91 -6.29 16.70
CA VAL A 133 -2.62 -5.72 15.54
C VAL A 133 -1.91 -4.46 15.01
N ILE A 134 -1.48 -3.56 15.89
CA ILE A 134 -0.94 -2.26 15.49
C ILE A 134 0.51 -2.36 15.01
N ILE A 135 1.35 -3.19 15.64
CA ILE A 135 2.72 -3.48 15.15
C ILE A 135 2.67 -3.96 13.68
N ARG A 136 1.72 -4.84 13.34
CA ARG A 136 1.50 -5.31 11.96
C ARG A 136 1.09 -4.19 11.00
N ILE A 137 0.24 -3.26 11.45
CA ILE A 137 -0.16 -2.06 10.68
C ILE A 137 1.03 -1.12 10.47
N ILE A 138 1.86 -0.88 11.49
CA ILE A 138 3.03 0.00 11.43
C ILE A 138 4.07 -0.52 10.44
N ILE A 139 4.48 -1.79 10.56
CA ILE A 139 5.45 -2.42 9.65
C ILE A 139 4.90 -2.48 8.21
N SER A 140 3.57 -2.61 8.06
CA SER A 140 2.93 -2.51 6.74
C SER A 140 3.04 -1.11 6.14
N ASN A 141 2.82 -0.06 6.94
CA ASN A 141 2.88 1.35 6.50
C ASN A 141 4.31 1.86 6.26
N MET A 142 5.26 1.57 7.14
CA MET A 142 6.68 1.97 6.97
C MET A 142 7.25 1.43 5.65
N ALA A 143 6.85 0.22 5.23
CA ALA A 143 7.23 -0.32 3.93
C ALA A 143 6.37 0.19 2.75
N LEU A 144 5.16 0.73 2.99
CA LEU A 144 4.40 1.46 1.95
C LEU A 144 5.00 2.85 1.69
N MET A 145 5.59 3.48 2.70
CA MET A 145 6.41 4.68 2.57
C MET A 145 7.73 4.35 1.88
N GLY A 146 8.42 3.29 2.31
CA GLY A 146 9.77 2.93 1.84
C GLY A 146 10.87 3.37 2.81
N VAL A 147 10.61 3.30 4.12
CA VAL A 147 11.62 3.54 5.17
C VAL A 147 12.81 2.57 4.96
N PRO A 148 14.07 3.05 5.10
CA PRO A 148 15.27 2.24 4.85
C PRO A 148 15.33 0.95 5.67
N PHE A 149 16.11 -0.01 5.17
CA PHE A 149 16.29 -1.39 5.68
C PHE A 149 15.03 -2.28 5.69
N ILE A 150 13.84 -1.73 5.52
CA ILE A 150 12.59 -2.49 5.34
C ILE A 150 12.42 -2.80 3.85
N SER A 151 11.92 -3.99 3.50
CA SER A 151 11.65 -4.48 2.13
C SER A 151 10.65 -3.66 1.29
N GLY A 152 10.22 -2.49 1.76
CA GLY A 152 9.60 -1.44 0.96
C GLY A 152 10.62 -0.57 0.21
N PHE A 153 11.75 -0.28 0.86
CA PHE A 153 12.84 0.57 0.37
C PHE A 153 13.54 -0.08 -0.83
N TYR A 154 14.25 -1.19 -0.62
CA TYR A 154 15.09 -1.89 -1.62
C TYR A 154 14.49 -2.01 -3.03
N ARG A 155 13.18 -2.30 -3.11
CA ARG A 155 12.44 -2.40 -4.37
C ARG A 155 12.00 -1.06 -4.94
N LYS A 156 11.53 -0.12 -4.10
CA LYS A 156 11.11 1.22 -4.55
C LYS A 156 12.30 2.01 -5.06
N ASP A 157 13.43 1.94 -4.35
CA ASP A 157 14.63 2.74 -4.62
C ASP A 157 15.19 2.38 -5.99
N LEU A 158 15.42 1.08 -6.27
CA LEU A 158 15.74 0.56 -7.60
C LEU A 158 14.77 1.04 -8.70
N ILE A 159 13.46 1.00 -8.45
CA ILE A 159 12.47 1.45 -9.45
C ILE A 159 12.60 2.95 -9.72
N ILE A 160 12.89 3.75 -8.69
CA ILE A 160 13.08 5.19 -8.79
C ILE A 160 14.38 5.51 -9.52
N GLU A 161 15.49 4.83 -9.20
CA GLU A 161 16.77 4.93 -9.90
C GLU A 161 16.62 4.62 -11.39
N ILE A 162 15.94 3.53 -11.75
CA ILE A 162 15.64 3.17 -13.14
C ILE A 162 14.82 4.28 -13.83
N ILE A 163 13.83 4.89 -13.14
CA ILE A 163 13.06 6.03 -13.68
C ILE A 163 13.94 7.28 -13.90
N TYR A 164 14.99 7.50 -13.10
CA TYR A 164 15.94 8.61 -13.25
C TYR A 164 16.93 8.39 -14.40
N MET A 165 17.41 7.16 -14.60
CA MET A 165 18.40 6.83 -15.65
C MET A 165 17.77 6.70 -17.06
N GLU A 166 16.46 6.56 -17.13
CA GLU A 166 15.71 6.38 -18.38
C GLU A 166 15.51 7.70 -19.15
N ASN A 167 16.44 7.99 -20.08
CA ASN A 167 16.45 9.14 -20.99
C ASN A 167 15.10 9.44 -21.69
N GLY A 168 14.19 8.48 -21.77
CA GLY A 168 12.85 8.64 -22.32
C GLY A 168 11.79 9.20 -21.34
N VAL A 169 12.14 9.73 -20.17
CA VAL A 169 11.19 10.32 -19.19
C VAL A 169 11.28 11.85 -19.20
N ASN A 170 10.16 12.53 -19.44
CA ASN A 170 10.09 14.00 -19.34
C ASN A 170 10.24 14.46 -17.88
N VAL A 171 11.09 15.47 -17.64
CA VAL A 171 11.32 16.10 -16.32
C VAL A 171 10.00 16.47 -15.61
N PHE A 172 8.98 16.95 -16.33
CA PHE A 172 7.67 17.26 -15.76
C PHE A 172 6.94 16.02 -15.22
N ILE A 173 7.03 14.89 -15.93
CA ILE A 173 6.49 13.61 -15.47
C ILE A 173 7.24 13.15 -14.21
N LEU A 174 8.57 13.24 -14.23
CA LEU A 174 9.41 12.86 -13.09
C LEU A 174 9.10 13.70 -11.84
N LEU A 175 8.89 15.01 -11.99
CA LEU A 175 8.49 15.90 -10.90
C LEU A 175 7.13 15.49 -10.29
N ILE A 176 6.15 15.09 -11.11
CA ILE A 176 4.88 14.54 -10.60
C ILE A 176 5.10 13.21 -9.88
N ILE A 177 5.99 12.34 -10.37
CA ILE A 177 6.35 11.09 -9.69
C ILE A 177 6.92 11.38 -8.30
N VAL A 178 7.87 12.31 -8.17
CA VAL A 178 8.45 12.73 -6.88
C VAL A 178 7.39 13.29 -5.92
N ILE A 179 6.53 14.20 -6.37
CA ILE A 179 5.43 14.72 -5.54
C ILE A 179 4.49 13.58 -5.11
N SER A 180 4.16 12.64 -5.99
CA SER A 180 3.31 11.49 -5.66
C SER A 180 3.91 10.52 -4.62
N LEU A 181 5.24 10.53 -4.47
CA LEU A 181 5.97 9.77 -3.45
C LEU A 181 5.94 10.52 -2.10
N LEU A 182 6.15 11.84 -2.10
CA LEU A 182 5.96 12.69 -0.92
C LEU A 182 4.52 12.63 -0.39
N LEU A 183 3.52 12.56 -1.28
CA LEU A 183 2.12 12.32 -0.89
C LEU A 183 1.93 10.97 -0.17
N THR A 184 2.76 9.94 -0.44
CA THR A 184 2.73 8.68 0.35
C THR A 184 3.24 8.83 1.76
N VAL A 185 4.30 9.63 1.93
CA VAL A 185 4.90 9.91 3.23
C VAL A 185 3.89 10.68 4.08
N SER A 186 3.25 11.72 3.53
CA SER A 186 2.28 12.52 4.26
C SER A 186 1.02 11.73 4.67
N TYR A 187 0.37 10.97 3.77
CA TYR A 187 -0.84 10.22 4.18
C TYR A 187 -0.51 9.10 5.16
N SER A 188 0.68 8.49 5.06
CA SER A 188 1.09 7.39 5.95
C SER A 188 1.45 7.89 7.35
N ILE A 189 2.11 9.05 7.46
CA ILE A 189 2.37 9.71 8.76
C ILE A 189 1.05 10.18 9.39
N ARG A 190 0.17 10.84 8.62
CA ARG A 190 -1.18 11.25 9.07
C ARG A 190 -1.97 10.05 9.60
N PHE A 191 -1.94 8.94 8.86
CA PHE A 191 -2.61 7.71 9.24
C PHE A 191 -2.04 7.09 10.52
N PHE A 192 -0.71 6.99 10.64
CA PHE A 192 -0.05 6.50 11.86
C PHE A 192 -0.38 7.37 13.08
N TYR A 193 -0.33 8.70 12.93
CA TYR A 193 -0.66 9.65 13.99
C TYR A 193 -2.06 9.42 14.58
N TYR A 194 -3.08 9.25 13.74
CA TYR A 194 -4.46 9.04 14.23
C TYR A 194 -4.67 7.69 14.94
N LEU A 195 -3.97 6.62 14.57
CA LEU A 195 -4.04 5.36 15.33
C LEU A 195 -3.32 5.44 16.69
N PHE A 196 -2.16 6.09 16.70
CA PHE A 196 -1.15 5.91 17.75
C PHE A 196 -1.14 7.06 18.77
N PHE A 197 -1.16 8.31 18.32
CA PHE A 197 -0.94 9.51 19.15
C PHE A 197 -2.19 10.33 19.45
N ASN A 198 -3.32 10.05 18.78
CA ASN A 198 -4.58 10.74 19.08
C ASN A 198 -5.12 10.30 20.46
N GLY A 199 -4.73 10.99 21.53
CA GLY A 199 -5.10 10.69 22.93
C GLY A 199 -6.58 10.87 23.29
N ARG A 200 -7.49 10.87 22.30
CA ARG A 200 -8.95 10.94 22.49
C ARG A 200 -9.61 9.67 21.99
N VAL A 201 -9.46 8.58 22.75
CA VAL A 201 -10.26 7.36 22.56
C VAL A 201 -11.72 7.70 22.83
N LYS A 202 -12.49 8.04 21.79
CA LYS A 202 -13.93 8.35 21.92
C LYS A 202 -14.81 7.11 22.14
N PHE A 203 -14.19 5.93 22.22
CA PHE A 203 -14.87 4.68 22.52
C PHE A 203 -15.00 4.50 24.03
N TYR A 204 -16.19 4.80 24.53
CA TYR A 204 -16.62 4.49 25.88
C TYR A 204 -16.47 2.98 26.16
N ARG A 205 -15.89 2.68 27.32
CA ARG A 205 -15.64 1.34 27.87
C ARG A 205 -14.59 0.56 27.08
N TYR A 206 -13.38 0.50 27.63
CA TYR A 206 -12.36 -0.50 27.26
C TYR A 206 -12.99 -1.90 27.35
N VAL A 207 -13.28 -2.49 26.21
CA VAL A 207 -13.49 -3.92 26.09
C VAL A 207 -12.09 -4.49 25.88
N TYR A 208 -11.56 -5.20 26.87
CA TYR A 208 -10.43 -6.09 26.65
C TYR A 208 -10.87 -7.12 25.61
N VAL A 209 -10.26 -7.07 24.44
CA VAL A 209 -10.43 -8.08 23.38
C VAL A 209 -9.18 -8.92 23.40
N GLU A 210 -9.31 -10.20 23.73
CA GLU A 210 -8.22 -11.16 23.59
C GLU A 210 -7.84 -11.27 22.11
N GLU A 211 -6.55 -11.09 21.80
CA GLU A 211 -6.06 -11.28 20.44
C GLU A 211 -5.68 -12.76 20.23
N ASP A 212 -6.21 -13.39 19.17
CA ASP A 212 -5.87 -14.77 18.80
C ASP A 212 -4.36 -14.99 18.60
N VAL A 213 -3.71 -15.64 19.57
CA VAL A 213 -2.24 -15.84 19.59
C VAL A 213 -1.73 -16.54 18.33
N TYR A 214 -2.44 -17.57 17.84
CA TYR A 214 -2.07 -18.29 16.61
C TYR A 214 -2.20 -17.43 15.35
N PHE A 215 -3.22 -16.56 15.29
CA PHE A 215 -3.42 -15.64 14.18
C PHE A 215 -2.39 -14.48 14.21
N ASN A 216 -2.01 -14.03 15.41
CA ASN A 216 -0.92 -13.09 15.61
C ASN A 216 0.42 -13.69 15.15
N LEU A 217 0.77 -14.87 15.65
CA LEU A 217 2.02 -15.55 15.36
C LEU A 217 2.21 -15.80 13.87
N SER A 218 1.21 -16.36 13.19
CA SER A 218 1.25 -16.59 11.74
C SER A 218 1.44 -15.30 10.94
N MET A 219 0.72 -14.22 11.28
CA MET A 219 0.91 -12.92 10.63
C MET A 219 2.29 -12.28 10.90
N ILE A 220 2.84 -12.45 12.10
CA ILE A 220 4.19 -11.96 12.46
C ILE A 220 5.26 -12.73 11.67
N ILE A 221 5.13 -14.06 11.54
CA ILE A 221 6.01 -14.91 10.73
C ILE A 221 5.99 -14.46 9.26
N ILE A 222 4.81 -14.25 8.67
CA ILE A 222 4.69 -13.76 7.28
C ILE A 222 5.39 -12.40 7.13
N ILE A 223 5.24 -11.49 8.09
CA ILE A 223 5.90 -10.17 8.06
C ILE A 223 7.42 -10.30 8.15
N PHE A 224 7.94 -11.14 9.06
CA PHE A 224 9.38 -11.34 9.24
C PHE A 224 10.03 -11.94 7.99
N ILE A 225 9.43 -12.99 7.42
CA ILE A 225 9.84 -13.59 6.14
C ILE A 225 9.83 -12.54 5.03
N ARG A 226 8.79 -11.69 4.95
CA ARG A 226 8.66 -10.62 3.95
C ARG A 226 9.64 -9.45 4.16
N ILE A 227 10.19 -9.24 5.36
CA ILE A 227 11.31 -8.31 5.58
C ILE A 227 12.57 -8.91 4.96
N MET A 228 12.96 -10.12 5.38
CA MET A 228 14.18 -10.80 4.92
C MET A 228 14.20 -11.05 3.41
N LEU A 229 13.08 -11.49 2.82
CA LEU A 229 12.99 -11.72 1.38
C LEU A 229 13.29 -10.46 0.55
N GLY A 230 13.00 -9.27 1.04
CA GLY A 230 13.25 -8.04 0.29
C GLY A 230 14.66 -7.47 0.42
N SER A 231 15.51 -8.02 1.29
CA SER A 231 16.96 -7.80 1.27
C SER A 231 17.74 -8.92 0.58
N ILE A 232 17.11 -10.07 0.33
CA ILE A 232 17.69 -11.24 -0.36
C ILE A 232 17.41 -11.21 -1.88
N LEU A 233 16.42 -10.43 -2.33
CA LEU A 233 15.96 -10.37 -3.73
C LEU A 233 16.30 -9.03 -4.42
N ASN A 234 17.36 -8.37 -3.96
CA ASN A 234 18.03 -7.22 -4.57
C ASN A 234 19.46 -7.63 -4.90
#